data_AF-A0A494UX75-F1
#
_entry.id   AF-A0A494UX75-F1
#
_cell.length_a   1.000
_cell.length_b   1.000
_cell.length_c   1.000
_cell.angle_alpha   90.00
_cell.angle_beta   90.00
_cell.angle_gamma   90.00
#
_symmetry.space_group_name_H-M   'P 1'
#
loop_
_entity.id
_entity.type
_entity.pdbx_description
1 polymer ?
#
loop_
_entity_poly.entity_id
_entity_poly.type
_entity_poly.pdbx_seq_one_letter_code
_entity_poly.pdbx_strand_id
1 'polypeptide(L)'
;MRPAVPARARDRGQVTIEFLGMTPTILVTLVVLWQLVLVGYTFVLAGNAADEAVRAGTAVAPGARPGACRTAGLDKLSQAWAGGATVNCTTSGGLVTADVKLRVPLLFPGTLSFPFQVKGHAGAVEEETD
;
A
#
# COMPACT_ATOMS: atom_id res chain seq x y z
N MET A 1 -45.88 2.99 48.61
CA MET A 1 -45.59 1.90 47.65
C MET A 1 -44.66 2.44 46.58
N ARG A 2 -43.46 1.86 46.41
CA ARG A 2 -42.52 2.22 45.32
C ARG A 2 -42.80 1.29 44.14
N PRO A 3 -43.00 1.78 42.91
CA PRO A 3 -43.29 0.91 41.78
C PRO A 3 -42.07 0.05 41.44
N ALA A 4 -42.27 -1.27 41.33
CA ALA A 4 -41.25 -2.20 40.86
C ALA A 4 -41.14 -2.09 39.33
N VAL A 5 -39.92 -1.84 38.83
CA VAL A 5 -39.64 -1.84 37.39
C VAL A 5 -39.73 -3.29 36.87
N PRO A 6 -40.45 -3.56 35.76
CA PRO A 6 -40.60 -4.92 35.24
C PRO A 6 -39.27 -5.50 34.76
N ALA A 7 -38.93 -6.71 35.22
CA ALA A 7 -37.69 -7.45 34.91
C ALA A 7 -37.40 -7.54 33.39
N ARG A 8 -38.45 -7.54 32.57
CA ARG A 8 -38.41 -7.62 31.10
C ARG A 8 -37.78 -6.40 30.40
N ALA A 9 -37.63 -5.27 31.11
CA ALA A 9 -36.88 -4.11 30.64
C ALA A 9 -35.38 -4.20 30.97
N ARG A 10 -35.02 -4.97 32.01
CA ARG A 10 -33.65 -5.13 32.50
C ARG A 10 -32.84 -6.13 31.65
N ASP A 11 -33.47 -7.22 31.20
CA ASP A 11 -32.83 -8.22 30.33
C ASP A 11 -32.51 -7.71 28.91
N ARG A 12 -33.33 -6.81 28.36
CA ARG A 12 -33.11 -6.25 27.00
C ARG A 12 -31.91 -5.27 26.94
N GLY A 13 -31.56 -4.65 28.06
CA GLY A 13 -30.42 -3.75 28.15
C GLY A 13 -29.08 -4.47 28.39
N GLN A 14 -29.11 -5.62 29.08
CA GLN A 14 -27.91 -6.37 29.43
C GLN A 14 -27.18 -6.90 28.20
N VAL A 15 -27.92 -7.50 27.25
CA VAL A 15 -27.35 -8.00 25.99
C VAL A 15 -26.70 -6.85 25.20
N THR A 16 -27.36 -5.68 25.14
CA THR A 16 -26.83 -4.50 24.42
C THR A 16 -25.53 -3.99 25.05
N ILE A 17 -25.39 -4.02 26.38
CA ILE A 17 -24.17 -3.60 27.09
C ILE A 17 -23.02 -4.59 26.86
N GLU A 18 -23.30 -5.89 26.82
CA GLU A 18 -22.30 -6.92 26.50
C GLU A 18 -21.76 -6.77 25.07
N PHE A 19 -22.64 -6.54 24.09
CA PHE A 19 -22.23 -6.26 22.70
C PHE A 19 -21.43 -4.96 22.58
N LEU A 20 -21.81 -3.91 23.31
CA LEU A 20 -21.07 -2.65 23.34
C LEU A 20 -19.66 -2.85 23.93
N GLY A 21 -19.48 -3.80 24.85
CA GLY A 21 -18.18 -4.16 25.41
C GLY A 21 -17.23 -4.83 24.41
N MET A 22 -17.73 -5.70 23.52
CA MET A 22 -16.90 -6.36 22.49
C MET A 22 -16.68 -5.51 21.24
N THR A 23 -17.57 -4.54 20.98
CA THR A 23 -17.53 -3.71 19.76
C THR A 23 -16.18 -3.00 19.57
N PRO A 24 -15.57 -2.33 20.58
CA PRO A 24 -14.25 -1.71 20.42
C PRO A 24 -13.16 -2.71 20.01
N THR A 25 -13.15 -3.90 20.61
CA THR A 25 -12.18 -4.97 20.28
C THR A 25 -12.34 -5.40 18.83
N ILE A 26 -13.59 -5.64 18.39
CA ILE A 26 -13.88 -6.01 17.00
C ILE A 26 -13.40 -4.92 16.04
N LEU A 27 -13.68 -3.65 16.32
CA LEU A 27 -13.25 -2.53 15.47
C LEU A 27 -11.73 -2.43 15.38
N VAL A 28 -11.01 -2.58 16.50
CA VAL A 28 -9.54 -2.60 16.51
C VAL A 28 -9.01 -3.78 15.69
N THR A 29 -9.59 -4.97 15.84
CA THR A 29 -9.20 -6.13 15.04
C THR A 29 -9.44 -5.89 13.55
N LEU A 30 -10.59 -5.35 13.16
CA LEU A 30 -10.89 -5.02 11.77
C LEU A 30 -9.90 -3.99 11.21
N VAL A 31 -9.53 -2.97 12.00
CA VAL A 31 -8.50 -2.00 11.64
C VAL A 31 -7.16 -2.68 11.40
N VAL A 32 -6.74 -3.59 12.28
CA VAL A 32 -5.47 -4.32 12.12
C VAL A 32 -5.49 -5.19 10.86
N LEU A 33 -6.56 -5.96 10.65
CA LEU A 33 -6.72 -6.78 9.43
C LEU A 33 -6.69 -5.90 8.17
N TRP A 34 -7.38 -4.76 8.22
CA TRP A 34 -7.36 -3.78 7.15
C TRP A 34 -5.94 -3.23 6.88
N GLN A 35 -5.17 -2.92 7.93
CA GLN A 35 -3.78 -2.48 7.76
C GLN A 35 -2.91 -3.58 7.14
N LEU A 36 -3.09 -4.85 7.51
CA LEU A 36 -2.35 -5.96 6.90
C LEU A 36 -2.64 -6.07 5.40
N VAL A 37 -3.89 -5.89 4.98
CA VAL A 37 -4.28 -5.85 3.57
C VAL A 37 -3.59 -4.70 2.83
N LEU A 38 -3.57 -3.49 3.40
CA LEU A 38 -2.89 -2.34 2.78
C LEU A 38 -1.37 -2.55 2.63
N VAL A 39 -0.73 -3.17 3.62
CA VAL A 39 0.69 -3.53 3.54
C VAL A 39 0.92 -4.50 2.38
N GLY A 40 0.17 -5.61 2.32
CA GLY A 40 0.29 -6.61 1.27
C GLY A 40 0.04 -6.01 -0.13
N TYR A 41 -0.99 -5.17 -0.26
CA TYR A 41 -1.29 -4.47 -1.50
C TYR A 41 -0.13 -3.54 -1.93
N THR A 42 0.52 -2.87 -0.98
CA THR A 42 1.65 -1.98 -1.28
C THR A 42 2.87 -2.77 -1.79
N PHE A 43 3.11 -4.00 -1.32
CA PHE A 43 4.15 -4.87 -1.88
C PHE A 43 3.87 -5.22 -3.34
N VAL A 44 2.63 -5.62 -3.64
CA VAL A 44 2.19 -5.92 -5.02
C VAL A 44 2.37 -4.69 -5.92
N LEU A 45 1.95 -3.52 -5.44
CA LEU A 45 2.05 -2.27 -6.19
C LEU A 45 3.50 -1.85 -6.45
N ALA A 46 4.38 -1.97 -5.45
CA ALA A 46 5.79 -1.63 -5.58
C ALA A 46 6.51 -2.57 -6.57
N GLY A 47 6.17 -3.86 -6.57
CA GLY A 47 6.69 -4.82 -7.55
C GLY A 47 6.25 -4.49 -8.98
N ASN A 48 4.95 -4.33 -9.19
CA ASN A 48 4.41 -3.97 -10.52
C ASN A 48 4.99 -2.64 -11.04
N ALA A 49 5.18 -1.66 -10.16
CA ALA A 49 5.81 -0.39 -10.51
C ALA A 49 7.29 -0.57 -10.92
N ALA A 50 8.04 -1.45 -10.23
CA ALA A 50 9.43 -1.73 -10.57
C ALA A 50 9.53 -2.45 -11.94
N ASP A 51 8.66 -3.43 -12.20
CA ASP A 51 8.63 -4.15 -13.47
C ASP A 51 8.32 -3.22 -14.66
N GLU A 52 7.31 -2.35 -14.51
CA GLU A 52 6.95 -1.38 -15.55
C GLU A 52 8.07 -0.34 -15.76
N ALA A 53 8.72 0.09 -14.67
CA ALA A 53 9.86 1.01 -14.73
C ALA A 53 11.03 0.41 -15.53
N VAL A 54 11.41 -0.83 -15.23
CA VAL A 54 12.47 -1.53 -15.97
C VAL A 54 12.09 -1.71 -17.44
N ARG A 55 10.87 -2.17 -17.72
CA ARG A 55 10.38 -2.40 -19.10
C ARG A 55 10.45 -1.13 -19.95
N ALA A 56 10.02 0.01 -19.40
CA ALA A 56 10.12 1.29 -20.11
C ALA A 56 11.57 1.79 -20.20
N GLY A 57 12.38 1.51 -19.18
CA GLY A 57 13.80 1.87 -19.16
C GLY A 57 14.62 1.11 -20.20
N THR A 58 14.33 -0.17 -20.47
CA THR A 58 15.04 -0.94 -21.50
C THR A 58 14.58 -0.60 -22.92
N ALA A 59 13.34 -0.17 -23.11
CA ALA A 59 12.78 0.17 -24.41
C ALA A 59 13.31 1.48 -25.04
N VAL A 60 14.18 2.22 -24.33
CA VAL A 60 14.70 3.52 -24.80
C VAL A 60 16.24 3.57 -24.78
N ALA A 61 16.79 4.49 -25.57
CA ALA A 61 18.23 4.72 -25.64
C ALA A 61 18.82 5.09 -24.25
N PRO A 62 20.09 4.74 -23.96
CA PRO A 62 20.74 4.94 -22.66
C PRO A 62 20.53 6.32 -22.02
N GLY A 63 20.60 7.40 -22.83
CA GLY A 63 20.43 8.77 -22.35
C GLY A 63 19.02 9.13 -21.87
N ALA A 64 17.98 8.40 -22.31
CA ALA A 64 16.59 8.66 -21.95
C ALA A 64 16.04 7.73 -20.86
N ARG A 65 16.77 6.65 -20.50
CA ARG A 65 16.30 5.60 -19.59
C ARG A 65 15.86 6.11 -18.22
N PRO A 66 16.62 7.00 -17.52
CA PRO A 66 16.21 7.45 -16.19
C PRO A 66 14.84 8.16 -16.21
N GLY A 67 14.57 8.95 -17.26
CA GLY A 67 13.30 9.66 -17.44
C GLY A 67 12.14 8.72 -17.75
N ALA A 68 12.31 7.82 -18.72
CA ALA A 68 11.28 6.85 -19.11
C ALA A 68 10.94 5.89 -17.97
N CYS A 69 11.97 5.35 -17.31
CA CYS A 69 11.83 4.43 -16.18
C CYS A 69 11.10 5.08 -14.99
N ARG A 70 11.50 6.30 -14.60
CA ARG A 70 10.83 7.03 -13.52
C ARG A 70 9.37 7.35 -13.86
N THR A 71 9.10 7.76 -15.10
CA THR A 71 7.75 8.11 -15.53
C THR A 71 6.85 6.87 -15.48
N ALA A 72 7.29 5.76 -16.07
CA ALA A 72 6.53 4.52 -16.11
C ALA A 72 6.31 3.91 -14.72
N GLY A 73 7.31 3.94 -13.84
CA GLY A 73 7.18 3.45 -12.47
C GLY A 73 6.21 4.26 -11.59
N LEU A 74 5.91 5.50 -11.97
CA LEU A 74 4.96 6.36 -11.26
C LEU A 74 3.57 6.41 -11.91
N ASP A 75 3.47 6.12 -13.21
CA ASP A 75 2.28 6.32 -14.03
C ASP A 75 1.02 5.63 -13.49
N LYS A 76 1.17 4.40 -12.99
CA LYS A 76 0.04 3.59 -12.48
C LYS A 76 -0.18 3.69 -10.98
N LEU A 77 0.56 4.56 -10.29
CA LEU A 77 0.34 4.78 -8.87
C LEU A 77 -0.82 5.75 -8.68
N SER A 78 -1.82 5.34 -7.88
CA SER A 78 -2.84 6.29 -7.45
C SER A 78 -2.25 7.35 -6.52
N GLN A 79 -2.95 8.48 -6.38
CA GLN A 79 -2.49 9.63 -5.58
C GLN A 79 -2.07 9.25 -4.15
N ALA A 80 -2.72 8.25 -3.56
CA ALA A 80 -2.44 7.80 -2.20
C ALA A 80 -1.04 7.18 -2.01
N TRP A 81 -0.41 6.65 -3.07
CA TRP A 81 0.96 6.13 -3.03
C TRP A 81 1.95 7.02 -3.78
N ALA A 82 1.50 7.74 -4.81
CA ALA A 82 2.36 8.59 -5.64
C ALA A 82 3.05 9.71 -4.85
N GLY A 83 2.35 10.35 -3.90
CA GLY A 83 2.88 11.49 -3.15
C GLY A 83 4.10 11.20 -2.26
N GLY A 84 4.36 9.92 -1.95
CA GLY A 84 5.52 9.47 -1.18
C GLY A 84 6.41 8.48 -1.94
N ALA A 85 6.15 8.26 -3.23
CA ALA A 85 6.86 7.28 -4.03
C ALA A 85 8.25 7.79 -4.44
N THR A 86 9.23 6.88 -4.45
CA THR A 86 10.53 7.13 -5.06
C THR A 86 10.84 6.00 -6.01
N VAL A 87 11.28 6.35 -7.22
CA VAL A 87 11.71 5.39 -8.24
C VAL A 87 13.14 5.74 -8.59
N ASN A 88 14.05 4.79 -8.37
CA ASN A 88 15.45 4.93 -8.71
C ASN A 88 15.80 3.87 -9.76
N CYS A 89 16.32 4.32 -10.89
CA CYS A 89 16.68 3.43 -11.99
C CYS A 89 18.17 3.54 -12.24
N THR A 90 18.83 2.39 -12.35
CA THR A 90 20.26 2.34 -12.62
C THR A 90 20.52 1.42 -13.81
N THR A 91 21.61 1.71 -14.51
CA THR A 91 22.10 0.84 -15.58
C THR A 91 23.53 0.48 -15.25
N SER A 92 23.83 -0.82 -15.20
CA SER A 92 25.17 -1.33 -14.91
C SER A 92 25.36 -2.71 -15.52
N GLY A 93 26.51 -2.94 -16.16
CA GLY A 93 26.89 -4.25 -16.66
C GLY A 93 25.91 -4.88 -17.66
N GLY A 94 25.23 -4.07 -18.49
CA GLY A 94 24.22 -4.55 -19.45
C GLY A 94 22.87 -4.90 -18.81
N LEU A 95 22.64 -4.52 -17.54
CA LEU A 95 21.35 -4.62 -16.88
C LEU A 95 20.77 -3.24 -16.60
N VAL A 96 19.47 -3.08 -16.83
CA VAL A 96 18.65 -2.00 -16.31
C VAL A 96 17.92 -2.50 -15.08
N THR A 97 18.09 -1.82 -13.94
CA THR A 97 17.42 -2.13 -12.68
C THR A 97 16.56 -0.96 -12.21
N ALA A 98 15.47 -1.26 -11.52
CA ALA A 98 14.62 -0.26 -10.87
C ALA A 98 14.30 -0.66 -9.42
N ASP A 99 14.51 0.30 -8.52
CA ASP A 99 14.11 0.24 -7.12
C ASP A 99 12.97 1.24 -6.89
N VAL A 100 11.80 0.72 -6.52
CA VAL A 100 10.62 1.52 -6.19
C VAL A 100 10.35 1.44 -4.70
N LYS A 101 10.22 2.59 -4.02
CA LYS A 101 9.83 2.65 -2.61
C LYS A 101 8.50 3.38 -2.48
N LEU A 102 7.55 2.73 -1.82
CA LEU A 102 6.21 3.25 -1.56
C LEU A 102 5.95 3.32 -0.05
N ARG A 103 5.13 4.27 0.39
CA ARG A 103 4.65 4.36 1.78
C ARG A 103 3.29 3.69 1.90
N VAL A 104 3.08 2.95 2.99
CA VAL A 104 1.79 2.32 3.27
C VAL A 104 0.84 3.35 3.90
N PRO A 105 -0.35 3.59 3.32
CA PRO A 105 -1.33 4.49 3.91
C PRO A 105 -1.88 3.92 5.24
N LEU A 106 -2.18 4.81 6.19
CA LEU A 106 -2.71 4.47 7.50
C LEU A 106 -4.22 4.69 7.51
N LEU A 107 -4.99 3.62 7.74
CA LEU A 107 -6.45 3.55 7.72
C LEU A 107 -7.13 3.99 6.42
N PHE A 108 -6.89 5.20 5.93
CA PHE A 108 -7.50 5.76 4.72
C PHE A 108 -6.40 6.18 3.72
N PRO A 109 -6.49 5.74 2.45
CA PRO A 109 -5.56 6.19 1.40
C PRO A 109 -5.64 7.72 1.22
N GLY A 110 -4.52 8.42 1.38
CA GLY A 110 -4.40 9.85 1.06
C GLY A 110 -4.45 10.86 2.23
N THR A 111 -4.61 10.42 3.49
CA THR A 111 -4.62 11.35 4.66
C THR A 111 -3.36 11.22 5.53
N LEU A 112 -3.03 10.00 5.96
CA LEU A 112 -1.88 9.69 6.81
C LEU A 112 -1.18 8.43 6.28
N SER A 113 0.13 8.31 6.50
CA SER A 113 0.91 7.13 6.09
C SER A 113 1.85 6.70 7.22
N PHE A 114 2.12 5.39 7.30
CA PHE A 114 3.15 4.89 8.21
C PHE A 114 4.54 5.41 7.82
N PRO A 115 5.48 5.57 8.77
CA PRO A 115 6.83 6.06 8.49
C PRO A 115 7.73 5.04 7.78
N PHE A 116 7.32 3.77 7.69
CA PHE A 116 8.09 2.73 7.01
C PHE A 116 7.74 2.64 5.53
N GLN A 117 8.74 2.29 4.72
CA GLN A 117 8.63 2.18 3.27
C GLN A 117 8.71 0.72 2.84
N VAL A 118 7.84 0.34 1.91
CA VAL A 118 7.87 -0.94 1.20
C VAL A 118 8.67 -0.77 -0.08
N LYS A 119 9.52 -1.75 -0.42
CA LYS A 119 10.41 -1.71 -1.58
C LYS A 119 10.02 -2.79 -2.59
N GLY A 120 9.98 -2.42 -3.86
CA GLY A 120 9.96 -3.32 -5.01
C GLY A 120 11.26 -3.16 -5.79
N HIS A 121 11.78 -4.26 -6.31
CA HIS A 121 13.02 -4.30 -7.09
C HIS A 121 12.80 -5.18 -8.33
N ALA A 122 13.24 -4.70 -9.48
CA ALA A 122 13.20 -5.43 -10.74
C ALA A 122 14.48 -5.16 -11.55
N GLY A 123 14.83 -6.08 -12.44
CA GLY A 123 15.95 -5.92 -13.38
C GLY A 123 15.74 -6.69 -14.67
N ALA A 124 16.19 -6.11 -15.79
CA ALA A 124 16.16 -6.74 -17.11
C ALA A 124 17.46 -6.48 -17.86
N VAL A 125 17.86 -7.44 -18.68
CA VAL A 125 19.05 -7.37 -19.54
C VAL A 125 18.76 -6.42 -20.71
N GLU A 126 19.78 -5.68 -21.15
CA GLU A 126 19.73 -4.96 -22.41
C GLU A 126 19.70 -5.96 -23.56
N GLU A 127 18.62 -5.99 -24.33
CA GLU A 127 18.68 -6.67 -25.62
C GLU A 127 19.60 -5.87 -26.53
N GLU A 128 20.64 -6.54 -27.02
CA GLU A 128 21.57 -5.99 -28.01
C GLU A 128 20.78 -5.80 -29.31
N THR A 129 20.42 -4.56 -29.62
CA THR A 129 19.90 -4.21 -30.94
C THR A 129 21.03 -4.34 -31.96
N ASP A 130 21.14 -5.52 -32.56
CA ASP A 130 21.82 -5.75 -33.85
C ASP A 130 21.16 -4.94 -34.98
#